data_AF-A0A5Q0BGD6-F1
#
_entry.id   AF-A0A5Q0BGD6-F1
#
_cell.length_a   1.000
_cell.length_b   1.000
_cell.length_c   1.000
_cell.angle_alpha   90.00
_cell.angle_beta   90.00
_cell.angle_gamma   90.00
#
_symmetry.space_group_name_H-M   'P 1'
#
loop_
_entity.id
_entity.type
_entity.pdbx_description
1 polymer ?
#
loop_
_entity_poly.entity_id
_entity_poly.type
_entity_poly.pdbx_seq_one_letter_code
_entity_poly.pdbx_strand_id
1 'polypeptide(L)'
;MTTAICDSTVLNRETVENPGGTSTEYTFFEPTEENMKMLSQDLFSKNWNRIVVGPCVEGAVFEVRFTEEPKLSYLDGYLTVDLGYWHFHLCIGPHNNCPDEELRKNRPVAKIGFFEMRGGKCGGGRSWGLRLWNGFGDQLITVFLPSPFLSDEQRVLPEPEWERLDLYYRLREKYLGEPKPDNFMPTD
;
A
#
# COMPACT_ATOMS: atom_id res chain seq x y z
N MET A 1 -24.32 -11.83 27.33
CA MET A 1 -23.19 -12.10 26.42
C MET A 1 -23.77 -12.40 25.07
N THR A 2 -23.66 -11.45 24.14
CA THR A 2 -24.00 -11.67 22.74
C THR A 2 -22.87 -11.02 21.96
N THR A 3 -21.97 -11.85 21.46
CA THR A 3 -20.90 -11.47 20.55
C THR A 3 -21.56 -10.99 19.25
N ALA A 4 -21.36 -9.71 18.94
CA ALA A 4 -21.64 -9.19 17.60
C ALA A 4 -20.60 -9.82 16.66
N ILE A 5 -21.04 -10.78 15.86
CA ILE A 5 -20.32 -11.21 14.67
C ILE A 5 -20.47 -10.04 13.69
N CYS A 6 -19.40 -9.27 13.51
CA CYS A 6 -19.34 -8.27 12.45
C CYS A 6 -19.12 -9.03 11.14
N ASP A 7 -20.22 -9.48 10.54
CA ASP A 7 -20.25 -9.98 9.18
C ASP A 7 -20.21 -8.74 8.27
N SER A 8 -19.03 -8.36 7.78
CA SER A 8 -18.87 -7.23 6.84
C SER A 8 -18.13 -7.68 5.59
N THR A 9 -18.67 -8.68 4.89
CA THR A 9 -18.31 -8.95 3.50
C THR A 9 -18.97 -7.92 2.57
N VAL A 10 -18.57 -6.66 2.71
CA VAL A 10 -18.57 -5.72 1.58
C VAL A 10 -17.11 -5.56 1.20
N LEU A 11 -16.65 -6.36 0.24
CA LEU A 11 -15.39 -6.08 -0.44
C LEU A 11 -15.59 -4.75 -1.20
N ASN A 12 -15.18 -3.65 -0.58
CA ASN A 12 -15.15 -2.35 -1.22
C ASN A 12 -14.10 -2.41 -2.35
N ARG A 13 -14.56 -2.80 -3.53
CA ARG A 13 -13.78 -2.83 -4.77
C ARG A 13 -14.19 -1.66 -5.64
N GLU A 14 -13.20 -1.08 -6.30
CA GLU A 14 -13.39 0.07 -7.20
C GLU A 14 -12.47 -0.11 -8.40
N THR A 15 -13.00 0.02 -9.61
CA THR A 15 -12.18 0.10 -10.82
C THR A 15 -12.19 1.55 -11.28
N VAL A 16 -11.01 2.14 -11.40
CA VAL A 16 -10.81 3.50 -11.88
C VAL A 16 -10.19 3.44 -13.26
N GLU A 17 -10.85 4.06 -14.24
CA GLU A 17 -10.26 4.30 -15.56
C GLU A 17 -9.36 5.53 -15.49
N ASN A 18 -8.10 5.38 -15.87
CA ASN A 18 -7.11 6.44 -15.83
C ASN A 18 -6.97 7.11 -17.21
N PRO A 19 -6.51 8.37 -17.25
CA PRO A 19 -6.02 8.98 -18.48
C PRO A 19 -4.97 8.08 -19.16
N GLY A 20 -5.04 7.96 -20.49
CA GLY A 20 -4.13 7.10 -21.25
C GLY A 20 -4.58 5.65 -21.41
N GLY A 21 -5.80 5.30 -20.98
CA GLY A 21 -6.43 4.01 -21.25
C GLY A 21 -5.90 2.86 -20.39
N THR A 22 -5.30 3.16 -19.24
CA THR A 22 -5.02 2.18 -18.19
C THR A 22 -6.17 2.16 -17.20
N SER A 23 -6.32 1.07 -16.46
CA SER A 23 -7.28 0.97 -15.37
C SER A 23 -6.59 0.55 -14.08
N THR A 24 -7.19 0.87 -12.94
CA THR A 24 -6.69 0.43 -11.63
C THR A 24 -7.84 -0.17 -10.83
N GLU A 25 -7.68 -1.43 -10.49
CA GLU A 25 -8.59 -2.14 -9.59
C GLU A 25 -8.08 -1.97 -8.16
N TYR A 26 -8.94 -1.46 -7.29
CA TYR A 26 -8.69 -1.35 -5.87
C TYR A 26 -9.50 -2.38 -5.09
N THR A 27 -8.95 -2.85 -3.98
CA THR A 27 -9.70 -3.51 -2.91
C THR A 27 -9.32 -2.88 -1.59
N PHE A 28 -10.29 -2.25 -0.93
CA PHE A 28 -10.07 -1.45 0.28
C PHE A 28 -10.26 -2.28 1.56
N PHE A 29 -9.58 -1.85 2.62
CA PHE A 29 -9.79 -2.30 3.99
C PHE A 29 -9.75 -1.10 4.95
N GLU A 30 -10.30 -1.29 6.15
CA GLU A 30 -10.40 -0.21 7.14
C GLU A 30 -9.02 0.19 7.69
N PRO A 31 -8.61 1.47 7.61
CA PRO A 31 -7.33 1.95 8.13
C PRO A 31 -7.39 2.20 9.64
N THR A 32 -7.80 1.21 10.42
CA THR A 32 -7.75 1.30 11.89
C THR A 32 -6.31 1.48 12.36
N GLU A 33 -6.09 2.15 13.51
CA GLU A 33 -4.74 2.34 14.06
C GLU A 33 -3.98 1.00 14.21
N GLU A 34 -4.69 -0.05 14.60
CA GLU A 34 -4.16 -1.41 14.70
C GLU A 34 -3.71 -1.95 13.32
N ASN A 35 -4.58 -1.88 12.31
CA ASN A 35 -4.25 -2.31 10.94
C ASN A 35 -3.05 -1.54 10.40
N MET A 36 -3.02 -0.23 10.60
CA MET A 36 -1.94 0.62 10.10
C MET A 36 -0.60 0.34 10.80
N LYS A 37 -0.59 0.11 12.11
CA LYS A 37 0.63 -0.29 12.83
C LYS A 37 1.12 -1.66 12.40
N MET A 38 0.22 -2.63 12.26
CA MET A 38 0.58 -3.96 11.76
C MET A 38 1.13 -3.89 10.33
N LEU A 39 0.50 -3.09 9.46
CA LEU A 39 0.94 -2.93 8.07
C LEU A 39 2.30 -2.28 8.01
N SER A 40 2.55 -1.27 8.84
CA SER A 40 3.84 -0.61 8.93
C SER A 40 4.96 -1.59 9.32
N GLN A 41 4.69 -2.52 10.24
CA GLN A 41 5.63 -3.59 10.58
C GLN A 41 5.84 -4.58 9.43
N ASP A 42 4.77 -5.00 8.77
CA ASP A 42 4.87 -5.93 7.64
C ASP A 42 5.63 -5.30 6.46
N LEU A 43 5.40 -4.04 6.15
CA LEU A 43 6.06 -3.34 5.05
C LEU A 43 7.49 -2.94 5.40
N PHE A 44 7.68 -2.19 6.49
CA PHE A 44 8.93 -1.49 6.75
C PHE A 44 9.88 -2.23 7.72
N SER A 45 9.44 -3.27 8.42
CA SER A 45 10.36 -4.14 9.19
C SER A 45 10.58 -5.48 8.52
N LYS A 46 9.52 -6.15 8.02
CA LYS A 46 9.66 -7.51 7.48
C LYS A 46 9.98 -7.57 5.98
N ASN A 47 9.54 -6.58 5.20
CA ASN A 47 9.62 -6.63 3.74
C ASN A 47 10.24 -5.34 3.14
N TRP A 48 10.96 -4.55 3.92
CA TRP A 48 11.52 -3.26 3.49
C TRP A 48 12.39 -3.39 2.23
N ASN A 49 13.11 -4.50 2.10
CA ASN A 49 14.02 -4.79 0.99
C ASN A 49 13.29 -5.28 -0.27
N ARG A 50 11.97 -5.50 -0.22
CA ARG A 50 11.14 -6.00 -1.33
C ARG A 50 10.19 -4.96 -1.89
N ILE A 51 10.14 -3.78 -1.29
CA ILE A 51 9.17 -2.73 -1.65
C ILE A 51 9.88 -1.48 -2.17
N VAL A 52 9.17 -0.74 -3.01
CA VAL A 52 9.54 0.61 -3.42
C VAL A 52 8.42 1.54 -2.97
N VAL A 53 8.76 2.67 -2.37
CA VAL A 53 7.76 3.56 -1.79
C VAL A 53 7.94 5.01 -2.17
N GLY A 54 6.84 5.74 -2.19
CA GLY A 54 6.85 7.20 -2.15
C GLY A 54 5.59 7.81 -2.75
N PRO A 55 5.51 9.15 -2.75
CA PRO A 55 4.47 9.87 -3.46
C PRO A 55 4.55 9.57 -4.96
N CYS A 56 3.41 9.18 -5.54
CA CYS A 56 3.28 8.91 -6.96
C CYS A 56 2.03 9.63 -7.45
N VAL A 57 2.16 10.92 -7.74
CA VAL A 57 1.06 11.79 -8.16
C VAL A 57 1.32 12.29 -9.58
N GLU A 58 0.28 12.77 -10.25
CA GLU A 58 0.44 13.35 -11.58
C GLU A 58 1.41 14.54 -11.53
N GLY A 59 2.50 14.45 -12.30
CA GLY A 59 3.56 15.46 -12.37
C GLY A 59 4.75 15.27 -11.41
N ALA A 60 4.69 14.35 -10.44
CA ALA A 60 5.83 14.04 -9.57
C ALA A 60 5.77 12.62 -8.98
N VAL A 61 6.86 11.87 -9.15
CA VAL A 61 7.02 10.54 -8.55
C VAL A 61 8.37 10.46 -7.86
N PHE A 62 8.36 10.16 -6.57
CA PHE A 62 9.56 9.79 -5.83
C PHE A 62 9.48 8.30 -5.50
N GLU A 63 10.46 7.55 -5.97
CA GLU A 63 10.59 6.12 -5.68
C GLU A 63 11.80 5.90 -4.80
N VAL A 64 11.55 5.39 -3.60
CA VAL A 64 12.59 5.13 -2.62
C VAL A 64 12.73 3.65 -2.39
N ARG A 65 13.97 3.19 -2.52
CA ARG A 65 14.42 1.85 -2.16
C ARG A 65 15.23 1.94 -0.89
N PHE A 66 14.92 1.06 0.04
CA PHE A 66 15.62 0.95 1.30
C PHE A 66 16.92 0.15 1.09
N THR A 67 18.04 0.68 1.57
CA THR A 67 19.36 0.02 1.51
C THR A 67 19.67 -0.79 2.77
N GLU A 68 18.93 -0.54 3.84
CA GLU A 68 19.00 -1.20 5.14
C GLU A 68 17.63 -1.17 5.81
N GLU A 69 17.46 -1.94 6.88
CA GLU A 69 16.22 -1.94 7.67
C GLU A 69 16.01 -0.58 8.34
N PRO A 70 14.90 0.13 8.06
CA PRO A 70 14.62 1.40 8.70
C PRO A 70 14.19 1.21 10.16
N LYS A 71 14.52 2.18 11.00
CA LYS A 71 13.96 2.27 12.35
C LYS A 71 12.55 2.80 12.28
N LEU A 72 11.62 2.11 12.96
CA LEU A 72 10.24 2.54 13.08
C LEU A 72 10.00 3.14 14.46
N SER A 73 9.38 4.31 14.50
CA SER A 73 8.88 4.90 15.74
C SER A 73 7.48 5.46 15.54
N TYR A 74 6.72 5.55 16.63
CA TYR A 74 5.36 6.04 16.62
C TYR A 74 5.19 7.12 17.67
N LEU A 75 4.70 8.29 17.26
CA LEU A 75 4.45 9.41 18.15
C LEU A 75 3.22 10.18 17.69
N ASP A 76 2.21 10.28 18.55
CA ASP A 76 1.02 11.11 18.35
C ASP A 76 0.35 10.92 16.97
N GLY A 77 0.12 9.67 16.59
CA GLY A 77 -0.51 9.30 15.31
C GLY A 77 0.44 9.26 14.11
N TYR A 78 1.69 9.72 14.25
CA TYR A 78 2.71 9.59 13.22
C TYR A 78 3.47 8.29 13.33
N LEU A 79 3.62 7.61 12.20
CA LEU A 79 4.71 6.68 11.94
C LEU A 79 5.90 7.46 11.40
N THR A 80 7.07 7.24 11.97
CA THR A 80 8.36 7.65 11.39
C THR A 80 9.10 6.41 10.88
N VAL A 81 9.55 6.47 9.63
CA VAL A 81 10.40 5.46 9.00
C VAL A 81 11.77 6.10 8.72
N ASP A 82 12.80 5.66 9.43
CA ASP A 82 14.09 6.37 9.53
C ASP A 82 15.30 5.52 9.12
N LEU A 83 16.09 6.02 8.16
CA LEU A 83 17.39 5.46 7.74
C LEU A 83 18.59 6.37 8.09
N GLY A 84 18.42 7.27 9.06
CA GLY A 84 19.44 8.22 9.51
C GLY A 84 19.53 9.46 8.62
N TYR A 85 20.04 9.33 7.39
CA TYR A 85 20.25 10.49 6.49
C TYR A 85 18.95 11.03 5.88
N TRP A 86 17.94 10.18 5.80
CA TRP A 86 16.61 10.55 5.35
C TRP A 86 15.58 9.71 6.09
N HIS A 87 14.40 10.29 6.25
CA HIS A 87 13.25 9.65 6.87
C HIS A 87 11.98 10.26 6.29
N PHE A 88 10.86 9.60 6.51
CA PHE A 88 9.54 10.16 6.21
C PHE A 88 8.55 9.85 7.32
N HIS A 89 7.47 10.65 7.33
CA HIS A 89 6.42 10.56 8.33
C HIS A 89 5.08 10.31 7.65
N LEU A 90 4.28 9.41 8.22
CA LEU A 90 2.90 9.15 7.78
C LEU A 90 1.96 9.30 8.97
N CYS A 91 0.89 10.07 8.80
CA CYS A 91 -0.19 10.14 9.79
C CYS A 91 -1.04 8.87 9.67
N ILE A 92 -0.83 7.88 10.54
CA ILE A 92 -1.50 6.58 10.46
C ILE A 92 -2.49 6.32 11.60
N GLY A 93 -2.59 7.24 12.55
CA GLY A 93 -3.46 7.10 13.72
C GLY A 93 -3.93 8.45 14.26
N PRO A 94 -4.70 8.45 15.36
CA PRO A 94 -5.24 9.65 15.96
C PRO A 94 -4.14 10.64 16.36
N HIS A 95 -4.33 11.91 16.00
CA HIS A 95 -3.38 12.99 16.27
C HIS A 95 -3.90 13.87 17.42
N ASN A 96 -3.55 13.51 18.65
CA ASN A 96 -4.20 14.04 19.86
C ASN A 96 -3.74 15.45 20.24
N ASN A 97 -2.52 15.85 19.85
CA ASN A 97 -2.01 17.19 20.16
C ASN A 97 -2.28 18.23 19.05
N CYS A 98 -3.20 17.96 18.12
CA CYS A 98 -3.62 18.93 17.13
C CYS A 98 -4.87 19.70 17.62
N PRO A 99 -4.74 21.01 17.87
CA PRO A 99 -5.86 21.81 18.38
C PRO A 99 -6.94 22.06 17.33
N ASP A 100 -6.59 21.97 16.05
CA ASP A 100 -7.51 22.14 14.94
C ASP A 100 -8.26 20.83 14.65
N GLU A 101 -9.58 20.87 14.81
CA GLU A 101 -10.42 19.68 14.69
C GLU A 101 -10.48 19.11 13.27
N GLU A 102 -10.47 19.98 12.26
CA GLU A 102 -10.51 19.57 10.85
C GLU A 102 -9.22 18.85 10.48
N LEU A 103 -8.06 19.41 10.85
CA LEU A 103 -6.76 18.80 10.63
C LEU A 103 -6.62 17.50 11.42
N ARG A 104 -7.08 17.45 12.67
CA ARG A 104 -7.05 16.22 13.48
C ARG A 104 -7.86 15.09 12.83
N LYS A 105 -9.01 15.42 12.24
CA LYS A 105 -9.89 14.44 11.58
C LYS A 105 -9.34 13.98 10.23
N ASN A 106 -8.77 14.89 9.45
CA ASN A 106 -8.49 14.64 8.04
C ASN A 106 -7.01 14.40 7.69
N ARG A 107 -6.05 14.69 8.59
CA ARG A 107 -4.63 14.35 8.35
C ARG A 107 -4.34 12.84 8.32
N PRO A 108 -4.92 12.01 9.22
CA PRO A 108 -4.64 10.59 9.21
C PRO A 108 -5.10 9.90 7.91
N VAL A 109 -4.52 8.72 7.64
CA VAL A 109 -4.99 7.83 6.58
C VAL A 109 -6.47 7.53 6.80
N ALA A 110 -7.29 7.87 5.82
CA ALA A 110 -8.74 7.65 5.82
C ALA A 110 -9.18 6.61 4.78
N LYS A 111 -8.35 6.35 3.77
CA LYS A 111 -8.59 5.33 2.75
C LYS A 111 -7.28 4.61 2.45
N ILE A 112 -7.33 3.27 2.39
CA ILE A 112 -6.20 2.43 1.99
C ILE A 112 -6.70 1.29 1.13
N GLY A 113 -6.06 1.08 -0.02
CA GLY A 113 -6.44 0.06 -0.97
C GLY A 113 -5.25 -0.70 -1.51
N PHE A 114 -5.37 -2.02 -1.58
CA PHE A 114 -4.57 -2.80 -2.50
C PHE A 114 -4.94 -2.40 -3.91
N PHE A 115 -3.96 -2.23 -4.78
CA PHE A 115 -4.21 -1.93 -6.17
C PHE A 115 -3.58 -2.96 -7.10
N GLU A 116 -4.25 -3.18 -8.21
CA GLU A 116 -3.68 -3.74 -9.43
C GLU A 116 -3.94 -2.75 -10.56
N MET A 117 -2.87 -2.18 -11.12
CA MET A 117 -2.96 -1.38 -12.33
C MET A 117 -2.80 -2.29 -13.55
N ARG A 118 -3.64 -2.09 -14.57
CA ARG A 118 -3.62 -2.82 -15.84
C ARG A 118 -3.53 -1.88 -17.03
N GLY A 119 -2.78 -2.30 -18.05
CA GLY A 119 -2.54 -1.53 -19.26
C GLY A 119 -1.32 -0.62 -19.17
N GLY A 120 -1.03 0.06 -20.27
CA GLY A 120 0.14 0.93 -20.42
C GLY A 120 1.41 0.18 -20.85
N LYS A 121 2.48 0.92 -21.14
CA LYS A 121 3.76 0.36 -21.62
C LYS A 121 4.84 0.27 -20.54
N CYS A 122 4.70 1.00 -19.44
CA CYS A 122 5.68 1.00 -18.36
C CYS A 122 5.50 -0.23 -17.46
N GLY A 123 6.61 -0.81 -16.97
CA GLY A 123 6.57 -1.88 -15.97
C GLY A 123 5.97 -3.21 -16.42
N GLY A 124 5.90 -3.47 -17.74
CA GLY A 124 5.22 -4.66 -18.27
C GLY A 124 3.69 -4.51 -18.38
N GLY A 125 3.17 -3.28 -18.21
CA GLY A 125 1.74 -2.99 -18.36
C GLY A 125 0.88 -3.44 -17.18
N ARG A 126 1.49 -3.88 -16.07
CA ARG A 126 0.82 -4.19 -14.80
C ARG A 126 1.66 -3.81 -13.59
N SER A 127 1.00 -3.40 -12.52
CA SER A 127 1.65 -3.07 -11.25
C SER A 127 0.75 -3.42 -10.08
N TRP A 128 1.35 -3.81 -8.94
CA TRP A 128 0.65 -4.22 -7.73
C TRP A 128 1.18 -3.46 -6.54
N GLY A 129 0.31 -3.14 -5.60
CA GLY A 129 0.75 -2.45 -4.40
C GLY A 129 -0.35 -2.03 -3.47
N LEU A 130 -0.03 -1.05 -2.63
CA LEU A 130 -0.96 -0.34 -1.76
C LEU A 130 -0.90 1.15 -2.08
N ARG A 131 -2.05 1.81 -1.98
CA ARG A 131 -2.14 3.27 -2.05
C ARG A 131 -2.96 3.79 -0.88
N LEU A 132 -2.48 4.87 -0.29
CA LEU A 132 -3.03 5.48 0.93
C LEU A 132 -3.44 6.92 0.64
N TRP A 133 -4.57 7.32 1.19
CA TRP A 133 -5.09 8.69 1.12
C TRP A 133 -5.50 9.18 2.50
N ASN A 134 -5.35 10.49 2.73
CA ASN A 134 -5.83 11.15 3.93
C ASN A 134 -7.35 11.43 3.86
N GLY A 135 -7.92 12.03 4.92
CA GLY A 135 -9.33 12.43 4.95
C GLY A 135 -9.70 13.59 4.01
N PHE A 136 -8.72 14.33 3.49
CA PHE A 136 -8.92 15.31 2.42
C PHE A 136 -8.99 14.68 1.02
N GLY A 137 -8.64 13.40 0.89
CA GLY A 137 -8.55 12.71 -0.39
C GLY A 137 -7.20 12.86 -1.09
N ASP A 138 -6.21 13.49 -0.45
CA ASP A 138 -4.86 13.57 -1.00
C ASP A 138 -4.18 12.21 -0.95
N GLN A 139 -3.51 11.83 -2.03
CA GLN A 139 -2.67 10.65 -2.04
C GLN A 139 -1.41 10.92 -1.19
N LEU A 140 -1.20 10.08 -0.19
CA LEU A 140 -0.06 10.18 0.73
C LEU A 140 1.15 9.42 0.19
N ILE A 141 0.98 8.12 -0.07
CA ILE A 141 2.06 7.22 -0.47
C ILE A 141 1.53 6.09 -1.33
N THR A 142 2.34 5.68 -2.30
CA THR A 142 2.21 4.39 -2.98
C THR A 142 3.32 3.47 -2.50
N VAL A 143 2.95 2.23 -2.20
CA VAL A 143 3.87 1.14 -1.87
C VAL A 143 3.79 0.14 -3.01
N PHE A 144 4.79 0.13 -3.87
CA PHE A 144 4.92 -0.85 -4.94
C PHE A 144 5.44 -2.17 -4.35
N LEU A 145 4.70 -3.24 -4.61
CA LEU A 145 5.07 -4.60 -4.25
C LEU A 145 5.76 -5.27 -5.45
N PRO A 146 6.45 -6.41 -5.25
CA PRO A 146 7.16 -7.08 -6.34
C PRO A 146 6.24 -7.40 -7.52
N SER A 147 6.66 -6.96 -8.71
CA SER A 147 5.98 -7.25 -9.98
C SER A 147 6.59 -8.50 -10.63
N PRO A 148 5.78 -9.42 -11.20
CA PRO A 148 6.25 -10.52 -12.04
C PRO A 148 7.08 -10.07 -13.24
N PHE A 149 6.87 -8.85 -13.72
CA PHE A 149 7.50 -8.34 -14.93
C PHE A 149 8.81 -7.58 -14.66
N LEU A 150 9.18 -7.37 -13.38
CA LEU A 150 10.31 -6.52 -13.01
C LEU A 150 11.27 -7.25 -12.06
N SER A 151 12.57 -7.17 -12.35
CA SER A 151 13.63 -7.58 -11.42
C SER A 151 13.66 -6.69 -10.18
N ASP A 152 14.44 -7.07 -9.17
CA ASP A 152 14.61 -6.26 -7.96
C ASP A 152 15.24 -4.88 -8.28
N GLU A 153 16.00 -4.77 -9.37
CA GLU A 153 16.55 -3.53 -9.94
C GLU A 153 15.56 -2.75 -10.83
N GLN A 154 14.28 -3.13 -10.83
CA GLN A 154 13.22 -2.49 -11.64
C GLN A 154 13.47 -2.61 -13.16
N ARG A 155 14.16 -3.67 -13.60
CA ARG A 155 14.36 -3.97 -15.03
C ARG A 155 13.29 -4.91 -15.53
N VAL A 156 12.81 -4.68 -16.76
CA VAL A 156 11.85 -5.59 -17.41
C VAL A 156 12.48 -6.97 -17.59
N LEU A 157 11.78 -7.98 -17.10
CA LEU A 157 12.14 -9.39 -17.27
C LEU A 157 11.68 -9.90 -18.63
N PRO A 158 12.44 -10.82 -19.27
CA PRO A 158 12.04 -11.42 -20.53
C PRO A 158 10.79 -12.31 -20.40
N GLU A 159 10.65 -13.01 -19.25
CA GLU A 159 9.51 -13.84 -18.90
C GLU A 159 9.00 -13.45 -17.52
N PRO A 160 7.68 -13.50 -17.25
CA PRO A 160 7.13 -13.14 -15.95
C PRO A 160 7.43 -14.18 -14.87
N GLU A 161 7.88 -13.71 -13.70
CA GLU A 161 8.08 -14.52 -12.50
C GLU A 161 6.88 -14.36 -11.54
N TRP A 162 5.84 -15.18 -11.73
CA TRP A 162 4.57 -15.03 -11.01
C TRP A 162 4.69 -15.21 -9.50
N GLU A 163 5.66 -15.98 -9.02
CA GLU A 163 5.98 -16.19 -7.59
C GLU A 163 6.26 -14.88 -6.85
N ARG A 164 6.66 -13.81 -7.57
CA ARG A 164 6.88 -12.47 -7.01
C ARG A 164 5.62 -11.89 -6.37
N LEU A 165 4.42 -12.29 -6.83
CA LEU A 165 3.14 -11.91 -6.22
C LEU A 165 2.87 -12.55 -4.86
N ASP A 166 3.76 -13.40 -4.35
CA ASP A 166 3.59 -14.02 -3.03
C ASP A 166 3.31 -12.98 -1.93
N LEU A 167 4.06 -11.88 -1.90
CA LEU A 167 3.89 -10.83 -0.89
C LEU A 167 2.54 -10.12 -1.06
N TYR A 168 2.11 -9.85 -2.30
CA TYR A 168 0.81 -9.25 -2.58
C TYR A 168 -0.32 -10.11 -2.02
N TYR A 169 -0.34 -11.41 -2.32
CA TYR A 169 -1.40 -12.29 -1.85
C TYR A 169 -1.34 -12.57 -0.34
N ARG A 170 -0.15 -12.68 0.28
CA ARG A 170 -0.06 -12.83 1.75
C ARG A 170 -0.61 -11.62 2.50
N LEU A 171 -0.36 -10.42 1.98
CA LEU A 171 -0.92 -9.20 2.56
C LEU A 171 -2.44 -9.15 2.35
N ARG A 172 -2.94 -9.49 1.16
CA ARG A 172 -4.40 -9.57 0.92
C ARG A 172 -5.08 -10.59 1.82
N GLU A 173 -4.50 -11.78 2.01
CA GLU A 173 -5.03 -12.78 2.94
C GLU A 173 -5.12 -12.23 4.36
N LYS A 174 -4.07 -11.55 4.82
CA LYS A 174 -4.05 -10.96 6.16
C LYS A 174 -5.07 -9.82 6.35
N TYR A 175 -5.17 -8.90 5.40
CA TYR A 175 -5.94 -7.64 5.57
C TYR A 175 -7.34 -7.67 4.98
N LEU A 176 -7.59 -8.54 4.00
CA LEU A 176 -8.88 -8.70 3.34
C LEU A 176 -9.56 -10.04 3.66
N GLY A 177 -8.85 -10.98 4.28
CA GLY A 177 -9.34 -12.34 4.51
C GLY A 177 -9.51 -13.15 3.20
N GLU A 178 -8.91 -12.69 2.10
CA GLU A 178 -8.97 -13.37 0.82
C GLU A 178 -7.93 -14.48 0.74
N PRO A 179 -8.31 -15.76 0.54
CA PRO A 179 -7.36 -16.84 0.49
C PRO A 179 -6.36 -16.62 -0.66
N LYS A 180 -5.09 -16.91 -0.38
CA LYS A 180 -4.06 -16.94 -1.41
C LYS A 180 -4.43 -17.97 -2.48
N PRO A 181 -4.33 -17.65 -3.79
CA PRO A 181 -4.63 -18.62 -4.82
C PRO A 181 -3.50 -19.66 -4.96
N ASP A 182 -3.85 -20.86 -5.40
CA ASP A 182 -2.88 -21.95 -5.63
C ASP A 182 -1.92 -21.64 -6.79
N ASN A 183 -2.34 -20.79 -7.72
CA ASN A 183 -1.54 -20.29 -8.84
C ASN A 183 -1.66 -18.76 -8.90
N PHE A 184 -0.52 -18.05 -8.92
CA PHE A 184 -0.51 -16.58 -9.03
C PHE A 184 -0.61 -16.07 -10.46
N MET A 185 -0.40 -16.93 -11.45
CA MET A 185 -0.69 -16.57 -12.84
C MET A 185 -2.20 -16.38 -12.99
N PRO A 186 -2.67 -15.17 -13.34
CA PRO A 186 -4.08 -14.93 -13.58
C PRO A 186 -4.56 -15.84 -14.72
N THR A 187 -5.70 -16.47 -14.52
CA THR A 187 -6.44 -17.11 -15.61
C THR A 187 -7.19 -16.02 -16.34
N ASP A 188 -6.86 -15.80 -17.62
CA ASP A 188 -7.60 -14.89 -18.50
C ASP A 188 -9.09 -15.29 -18.63
#